data_AF-A0A3C0JRW3-F1
#
_entry.id   AF-A0A3C0JRW3-F1
#
_cell.length_a   1.000
_cell.length_b   1.000
_cell.length_c   1.000
_cell.angle_alpha   90.00
_cell.angle_beta   90.00
_cell.angle_gamma   90.00
#
_symmetry.space_group_name_H-M   'P 1'
#
loop_
_entity.id
_entity.type
_entity.pdbx_description
1 polymer ?
#
loop_
_entity_poly.entity_id
_entity_poly.type
_entity_poly.pdbx_seq_one_letter_code
_entity_poly.pdbx_strand_id
1 'polypeptide(L)'
;MAQVAIEHDLLVVCDETYEYFMYGEQRHVTLATFPGMWERTLTSYTFTKAYAMSGWRLGCIVGPKQLLEPLRKVHEHTASFVSPFVQAAGIAALDGPQNHIESWRLSCETLRSVVAARLNSVPGLDCAVPQGATFVFPRYSANYTSAELGTKAPALDDNQESPALICSAQGVDRAHLRHPERTTKCSSVPP
;
A
#
# COMPACT_ATOMS: atom_id res chain seq x y z
N MET A 1 20.33 -5.09 -5.10
CA MET A 1 19.80 -5.50 -3.79
C MET A 1 20.14 -6.95 -3.46
N ALA A 2 19.66 -7.93 -4.23
CA ALA A 2 19.94 -9.36 -3.97
C ALA A 2 21.44 -9.67 -3.81
N GLN A 3 22.28 -9.19 -4.74
CA GLN A 3 23.73 -9.34 -4.65
C GLN A 3 24.31 -8.82 -3.32
N VAL A 4 23.92 -7.61 -2.92
CA VAL A 4 24.37 -6.98 -1.66
C VAL A 4 23.92 -7.81 -0.45
N ALA A 5 22.67 -8.31 -0.46
CA ALA A 5 22.17 -9.14 0.62
C ALA A 5 22.91 -10.48 0.72
N ILE A 6 23.30 -11.06 -0.41
CA ILE A 6 24.07 -12.32 -0.45
C ILE A 6 25.52 -12.07 0.00
N GLU A 7 26.18 -11.05 -0.55
CA GLU A 7 27.58 -10.72 -0.27
C GLU A 7 27.82 -10.41 1.21
N HIS A 8 26.85 -9.78 1.87
CA HIS A 8 26.96 -9.37 3.27
C HIS A 8 26.15 -10.25 4.24
N ASP A 9 25.67 -11.40 3.79
CA ASP A 9 24.84 -12.33 4.55
C ASP A 9 23.67 -11.67 5.31
N LEU A 10 22.94 -10.78 4.63
CA LEU A 10 21.84 -10.03 5.21
C LEU A 10 20.53 -10.80 5.10
N LEU A 11 19.72 -10.71 6.16
CA LEU A 11 18.30 -11.03 6.11
C LEU A 11 17.53 -9.86 5.47
N VAL A 12 16.52 -10.18 4.67
CA VAL A 12 15.67 -9.20 4.03
C VAL A 12 14.21 -9.42 4.43
N VAL A 13 13.58 -8.36 4.93
CA VAL A 13 12.13 -8.32 5.11
C VAL A 13 11.55 -7.51 3.96
N CYS A 14 10.76 -8.15 3.11
CA CYS A 14 10.15 -7.51 1.95
C CYS A 14 8.65 -7.29 2.21
N ASP A 15 8.22 -6.03 2.16
CA ASP A 15 6.81 -5.66 2.19
C ASP A 15 6.29 -5.63 0.74
N GLU A 16 5.56 -6.67 0.34
CA GLU A 16 5.02 -6.83 -1.02
C GLU A 16 3.51 -6.59 -1.06
N THR A 17 2.99 -5.78 -0.12
CA THR A 17 1.53 -5.57 0.06
C THR A 17 0.81 -4.90 -1.12
N TYR A 18 1.53 -4.31 -2.06
CA TYR A 18 0.99 -3.66 -3.27
C TYR A 18 1.31 -4.41 -4.56
N GLU A 19 1.69 -5.70 -4.50
CA GLU A 19 2.09 -6.48 -5.68
C GLU A 19 1.11 -6.41 -6.87
N TYR A 20 -0.20 -6.34 -6.59
CA TYR A 20 -1.25 -6.27 -7.62
C TYR A 20 -1.44 -4.87 -8.21
N PHE A 21 -0.85 -3.84 -7.60
CA PHE A 21 -1.00 -2.44 -7.99
C PHE A 21 0.21 -1.97 -8.76
N MET A 22 0.50 -2.64 -9.87
CA MET A 22 1.51 -2.22 -10.85
C MET A 22 0.80 -1.72 -12.11
N TYR A 23 1.37 -0.69 -12.75
CA TYR A 23 0.72 0.02 -13.83
C TYR A 23 1.53 -0.01 -15.14
N GLY A 24 0.83 0.16 -16.26
CA GLY A 24 1.41 -0.01 -17.60
C GLY A 24 1.97 -1.42 -17.82
N GLU A 25 3.18 -1.49 -18.36
CA GLU A 25 3.86 -2.77 -18.66
C GLU A 25 4.68 -3.32 -17.49
N GLN A 26 4.70 -2.60 -16.36
CA GLN A 26 5.48 -3.01 -15.20
C GLN A 26 4.86 -4.22 -14.51
N ARG A 27 5.71 -5.09 -13.99
CA ARG A 27 5.29 -6.26 -13.20
C ARG A 27 6.05 -6.28 -11.88
N HIS A 28 5.33 -6.69 -10.84
CA HIS A 28 5.95 -6.98 -9.56
C HIS A 28 6.80 -8.26 -9.68
N VAL A 29 7.98 -8.24 -9.08
CA VAL A 29 8.87 -9.41 -9.01
C VAL A 29 9.22 -9.61 -7.55
N THR A 30 8.74 -10.71 -6.99
CA THR A 30 9.00 -11.07 -5.59
C THR A 30 10.49 -11.29 -5.35
N LEU A 31 11.05 -10.63 -4.35
CA LEU A 31 12.50 -10.65 -4.11
C LEU A 31 13.00 -12.07 -3.77
N ALA A 32 12.18 -12.87 -3.11
CA ALA A 32 12.51 -14.25 -2.75
C ALA A 32 12.66 -15.19 -3.96
N THR A 33 12.24 -14.79 -5.16
CA THR A 33 12.37 -15.59 -6.39
C THR A 33 13.75 -15.52 -7.04
N PHE A 34 14.58 -14.55 -6.63
CA PHE A 34 15.95 -14.43 -7.13
C PHE A 34 16.83 -15.56 -6.55
N PRO A 35 17.82 -16.07 -7.32
CA PRO A 35 18.73 -17.10 -6.82
C PRO A 35 19.41 -16.70 -5.51
N GLY A 36 19.35 -17.58 -4.50
CA GLY A 36 19.97 -17.36 -3.17
C GLY A 36 19.22 -16.39 -2.25
N MET A 37 18.03 -15.91 -2.66
CA MET A 37 17.21 -15.02 -1.83
C MET A 37 16.17 -15.74 -0.98
N TRP A 38 15.73 -16.94 -1.35
CA TRP A 38 14.70 -17.67 -0.59
C TRP A 38 15.14 -17.92 0.86
N GLU A 39 16.40 -18.30 1.08
CA GLU A 39 16.93 -18.70 2.39
C GLU A 39 17.03 -17.53 3.39
N ARG A 40 16.91 -16.29 2.91
CA ARG A 40 17.15 -15.06 3.69
C ARG A 40 16.03 -14.03 3.58
N THR A 41 14.93 -14.34 2.90
CA THR A 41 13.84 -13.39 2.67
C THR A 41 12.57 -13.78 3.44
N LEU A 42 12.05 -12.85 4.23
CA LEU A 42 10.68 -12.90 4.76
C LEU A 42 9.83 -11.92 3.96
N THR A 43 8.84 -12.44 3.24
CA THR A 43 7.93 -11.63 2.42
C THR A 43 6.61 -11.45 3.16
N SER A 44 6.17 -10.20 3.34
CA SER A 44 4.92 -9.86 4.02
C SER A 44 3.85 -9.45 3.02
N TYR A 45 2.64 -9.97 3.24
CA TYR A 45 1.44 -9.65 2.46
C TYR A 45 0.27 -9.27 3.37
N THR A 46 -0.66 -8.49 2.82
CA THR A 46 -1.90 -8.09 3.52
C THR A 46 -3.10 -8.18 2.59
N PHE A 47 -4.24 -8.54 3.15
CA PHE A 47 -5.52 -8.56 2.43
C PHE A 47 -6.14 -7.16 2.30
N THR A 48 -5.55 -6.15 2.95
CA THR A 48 -6.08 -4.79 2.98
C THR A 48 -6.18 -4.17 1.59
N LYS A 49 -5.15 -4.38 0.76
CA LYS A 49 -4.98 -3.63 -0.50
C LYS A 49 -5.67 -4.31 -1.67
N ALA A 50 -5.38 -5.59 -1.88
CA ALA A 50 -5.98 -6.37 -2.96
C ALA A 50 -7.48 -6.65 -2.73
N TYR A 51 -7.85 -7.03 -1.50
CA TYR A 51 -9.20 -7.54 -1.20
C TYR A 51 -10.08 -6.55 -0.43
N ALA A 52 -9.67 -5.28 -0.34
CA ALA A 52 -10.39 -4.24 0.40
C ALA A 52 -10.70 -4.60 1.88
N MET A 53 -9.98 -5.54 2.49
CA MET A 53 -10.21 -6.01 3.86
C MET A 53 -9.56 -5.08 4.92
N SER A 54 -9.65 -3.76 4.71
CA SER A 54 -9.21 -2.77 5.70
C SER A 54 -10.02 -2.93 6.98
N GLY A 55 -9.34 -3.12 8.12
CA GLY A 55 -9.97 -3.34 9.43
C GLY A 55 -10.11 -4.81 9.83
N TRP A 56 -9.96 -5.76 8.90
CA TRP A 56 -10.05 -7.20 9.20
C TRP A 56 -8.80 -7.76 9.90
N ARG A 57 -7.69 -7.00 9.84
CA ARG A 57 -6.41 -7.31 10.48
C ARG A 57 -5.83 -8.67 10.03
N LEU A 58 -5.96 -8.96 8.73
CA LEU A 58 -5.41 -10.17 8.11
C LEU A 58 -4.17 -9.87 7.26
N GLY A 59 -3.14 -10.68 7.44
CA GLY A 59 -1.93 -10.70 6.66
C GLY A 59 -1.19 -12.02 6.85
N CYS A 60 -0.17 -12.26 6.04
CA CYS A 60 0.68 -13.42 6.14
C CYS A 60 2.15 -13.04 5.93
N ILE A 61 3.03 -13.92 6.39
CA ILE A 61 4.46 -13.84 6.14
C ILE A 61 4.86 -15.16 5.52
N VAL A 62 5.55 -15.07 4.38
CA VAL A 62 6.01 -16.21 3.58
C VAL A 62 7.54 -16.19 3.58
N GLY A 63 8.16 -17.33 3.83
CA GLY A 63 9.60 -17.45 3.84
C GLY A 63 10.07 -18.84 4.27
N PRO A 64 11.38 -19.02 4.44
CA PRO A 64 11.96 -20.30 4.79
C PRO A 64 11.58 -20.67 6.22
N LYS A 65 11.32 -21.97 6.45
CA LYS A 65 10.85 -22.50 7.73
C LYS A 65 11.73 -22.07 8.90
N GLN A 66 13.05 -22.02 8.70
CA GLN A 66 14.05 -21.66 9.70
C GLN A 66 13.85 -20.23 10.23
N LEU A 67 13.37 -19.31 9.39
CA LEU A 67 13.05 -17.94 9.78
C LEU A 67 11.62 -17.80 10.33
N LEU A 68 10.68 -18.63 9.85
CA LEU A 68 9.29 -18.61 10.30
C LEU A 68 9.09 -19.21 11.70
N GLU A 69 9.84 -20.24 12.10
CA GLU A 69 9.69 -20.86 13.42
C GLU A 69 9.90 -19.89 14.60
N PRO A 70 10.99 -19.09 14.69
CA PRO A 70 11.14 -18.12 15.77
C PRO A 70 10.07 -17.02 15.69
N LEU A 71 9.69 -16.60 14.48
CA LEU A 71 8.63 -15.60 14.27
C LEU A 71 7.27 -16.09 14.77
N ARG A 72 6.93 -17.36 14.54
CA ARG A 72 5.72 -18.00 15.04
C ARG A 72 5.68 -17.97 16.57
N LYS A 73 6.78 -18.28 17.25
CA LYS A 73 6.84 -18.21 18.73
C LYS A 73 6.56 -16.80 19.24
N VAL A 74 7.15 -15.78 18.61
CA VAL A 74 6.86 -14.38 18.97
C VAL A 74 5.40 -14.05 18.71
N HIS A 75 4.84 -14.44 17.56
CA HIS A 75 3.44 -14.21 17.23
C HIS A 75 2.48 -14.84 18.26
N GLU A 76 2.71 -16.10 18.62
CA GLU A 76 1.93 -16.84 19.63
C GLU A 76 1.91 -16.13 20.99
N HIS A 77 3.02 -15.50 21.39
CA HIS A 77 3.10 -14.78 22.67
C HIS A 77 2.66 -13.31 22.62
N THR A 78 2.50 -12.72 21.43
CA THR A 78 2.14 -11.30 21.26
C THR A 78 0.68 -11.10 20.84
N ALA A 79 0.17 -11.98 19.99
CA ALA A 79 -1.14 -11.85 19.36
C ALA A 79 -1.97 -13.14 19.42
N SER A 80 -1.40 -14.24 19.93
CA SER A 80 -2.00 -15.58 20.01
C SER A 80 -2.34 -16.19 18.65
N PHE A 81 -3.38 -15.70 17.99
CA PHE A 81 -3.84 -16.18 16.68
C PHE A 81 -4.71 -15.13 15.98
N VAL A 82 -4.81 -15.23 14.66
CA VAL A 82 -5.79 -14.47 13.88
C VAL A 82 -7.18 -15.10 14.06
N SER A 83 -8.21 -14.30 14.27
CA SER A 83 -9.59 -14.79 14.46
C SER A 83 -10.00 -15.81 13.38
N PRO A 84 -10.56 -17.00 13.73
CA PRO A 84 -10.88 -18.05 12.77
C PRO A 84 -11.81 -17.61 11.64
N PHE A 85 -12.82 -16.78 11.92
CA PHE A 85 -13.72 -16.28 10.87
C PHE A 85 -12.99 -15.35 9.87
N VAL A 86 -11.97 -14.63 10.33
CA VAL A 86 -11.13 -13.78 9.47
C VAL A 86 -10.24 -14.65 8.59
N GLN A 87 -9.69 -15.74 9.13
CA GLN A 87 -8.95 -16.72 8.33
C GLN A 87 -9.83 -17.35 7.25
N ALA A 88 -11.06 -17.75 7.59
CA ALA A 88 -12.03 -18.28 6.64
C ALA A 88 -12.40 -17.26 5.54
N ALA A 89 -12.58 -15.98 5.91
CA ALA A 89 -12.79 -14.92 4.93
C ALA A 89 -11.57 -14.72 4.02
N GLY A 90 -10.36 -14.86 4.55
CA GLY A 90 -9.12 -14.84 3.77
C GLY A 90 -9.07 -15.96 2.73
N ILE A 91 -9.42 -17.19 3.13
CA ILE A 91 -9.52 -18.33 2.21
C ILE A 91 -10.54 -18.04 1.10
N ALA A 92 -11.74 -17.58 1.46
CA ALA A 92 -12.76 -17.22 0.49
C ALA A 92 -12.31 -16.09 -0.47
N ALA A 93 -11.50 -15.15 0.00
CA ALA A 93 -10.94 -14.08 -0.81
C ALA A 93 -9.91 -14.62 -1.83
N LEU A 94 -9.07 -15.59 -1.45
CA LEU A 94 -8.07 -16.20 -2.34
C LEU A 94 -8.71 -17.17 -3.35
N ASP A 95 -9.64 -18.01 -2.91
CA ASP A 95 -10.27 -19.04 -3.74
C ASP A 95 -11.41 -18.47 -4.62
N GLY A 96 -11.91 -17.29 -4.27
CA GLY A 96 -12.98 -16.61 -5.00
C GLY A 96 -12.52 -15.96 -6.32
N PRO A 97 -13.44 -15.31 -7.05
CA PRO A 97 -13.13 -14.61 -8.29
C PRO A 97 -12.15 -13.43 -8.10
N GLN A 98 -11.07 -13.42 -8.89
CA GLN A 98 -9.99 -12.43 -8.80
C GLN A 98 -10.15 -11.23 -9.76
N ASN A 99 -11.19 -11.22 -10.59
CA ASN A 99 -11.43 -10.17 -11.60
C ASN A 99 -11.62 -8.77 -10.99
N HIS A 100 -12.03 -8.69 -9.72
CA HIS A 100 -12.18 -7.42 -9.01
C HIS A 100 -10.85 -6.69 -8.84
N ILE A 101 -9.73 -7.41 -8.68
CA ILE A 101 -8.39 -6.83 -8.50
C ILE A 101 -7.98 -6.06 -9.75
N GLU A 102 -8.19 -6.62 -10.94
CA GLU A 102 -7.83 -5.97 -12.20
C GLU A 102 -8.67 -4.72 -12.47
N SER A 103 -9.99 -4.81 -12.24
CA SER A 103 -10.89 -3.63 -12.34
C SER A 103 -10.44 -2.50 -11.40
N TRP A 104 -10.07 -2.87 -10.18
CA TRP A 104 -9.59 -1.94 -9.17
C TRP A 104 -8.22 -1.34 -9.54
N ARG A 105 -7.29 -2.15 -10.05
CA ARG A 105 -5.98 -1.72 -10.56
C ARG A 105 -6.14 -0.71 -11.70
N LEU A 106 -7.00 -0.96 -12.68
CA LEU A 106 -7.28 -0.05 -13.80
C LEU A 106 -7.88 1.29 -13.33
N SER A 107 -8.74 1.23 -12.32
CA SER A 107 -9.31 2.43 -11.69
C SER A 107 -8.22 3.28 -11.02
N CYS A 108 -7.31 2.63 -10.27
CA CYS A 108 -6.17 3.31 -9.67
C CYS A 108 -5.17 3.83 -10.73
N GLU A 109 -5.00 3.12 -11.85
CA GLU A 109 -4.16 3.54 -12.98
C GLU A 109 -4.69 4.81 -13.66
N THR A 110 -6.01 4.95 -13.75
CA THR A 110 -6.62 6.17 -14.25
C THR A 110 -6.43 7.30 -13.23
N LEU A 111 -6.73 7.01 -11.96
CA LEU A 111 -6.71 8.01 -10.89
C LEU A 111 -5.32 8.58 -10.64
N ARG A 112 -4.25 7.77 -10.68
CA ARG A 112 -2.87 8.25 -10.49
C ARG A 112 -2.49 9.30 -11.54
N SER A 113 -2.93 9.11 -12.78
CA SER A 113 -2.62 10.00 -13.89
C SER A 113 -3.36 11.33 -13.74
N VAL A 114 -4.64 11.27 -13.36
CA VAL A 114 -5.46 12.45 -13.09
C VAL A 114 -4.90 13.26 -11.92
N VAL A 115 -4.56 12.60 -10.80
CA VAL A 115 -4.04 13.29 -9.62
C VAL A 115 -2.66 13.88 -9.88
N ALA A 116 -1.75 13.14 -10.52
CA ALA A 116 -0.44 13.68 -10.88
C ALA A 116 -0.56 14.89 -11.82
N ALA A 117 -1.44 14.83 -12.83
CA ALA A 117 -1.69 15.96 -13.73
C ALA A 117 -2.25 17.19 -13.00
N ARG A 118 -3.20 16.99 -12.07
CA ARG A 118 -3.74 18.08 -11.24
C ARG A 118 -2.67 18.69 -10.35
N LEU A 119 -1.85 17.88 -9.68
CA LEU A 119 -0.74 18.37 -8.86
C LEU A 119 0.27 19.17 -9.68
N ASN A 120 0.61 18.69 -10.88
CA ASN A 120 1.52 19.39 -11.81
C ASN A 120 0.94 20.69 -12.39
N SER A 121 -0.37 20.91 -12.27
CA SER A 121 -0.99 22.18 -12.69
C SER A 121 -0.81 23.30 -11.64
N VAL A 122 -0.43 22.95 -10.41
CA VAL A 122 -0.20 23.90 -9.32
C VAL A 122 1.25 24.40 -9.39
N PRO A 123 1.49 25.71 -9.54
CA PRO A 123 2.83 26.26 -9.55
C PRO A 123 3.61 25.90 -8.29
N GLY A 124 4.85 25.43 -8.48
CA GLY A 124 5.73 25.03 -7.37
C GLY A 124 5.55 23.59 -6.88
N LEU A 125 4.65 22.80 -7.50
CA LEU A 125 4.55 21.36 -7.31
C LEU A 125 5.07 20.60 -8.54
N ASP A 126 5.68 19.45 -8.29
CA ASP A 126 6.16 18.51 -9.31
C ASP A 126 5.89 17.07 -8.86
N CYS A 127 5.00 16.37 -9.54
CA CYS A 127 4.55 15.03 -9.22
C CYS A 127 4.78 14.09 -10.39
N ALA A 128 5.73 13.17 -10.23
CA ALA A 128 5.88 12.04 -11.13
C ALA A 128 4.63 11.14 -11.06
N VAL A 129 4.26 10.53 -12.19
CA VAL A 129 3.18 9.55 -12.21
C VAL A 129 3.73 8.23 -11.63
N PRO A 130 3.15 7.70 -10.53
CA PRO A 130 3.67 6.50 -9.88
C PRO A 130 3.49 5.27 -10.77
N GLN A 131 4.46 4.35 -10.72
CA GLN A 131 4.43 3.09 -11.46
C GLN A 131 3.73 1.95 -10.71
N GLY A 132 3.46 2.15 -9.42
CA GLY A 132 2.70 1.22 -8.61
C GLY A 132 2.15 1.83 -7.33
N ALA A 133 1.53 1.00 -6.49
CA ALA A 133 0.82 1.36 -5.27
C ALA A 133 -0.33 2.38 -5.52
N THR A 134 -0.93 2.88 -4.45
CA THR A 134 -2.10 3.79 -4.52
C THR A 134 -1.78 5.18 -3.96
N PHE A 135 -0.55 5.67 -4.18
CA PHE A 135 -0.08 6.95 -3.64
C PHE A 135 0.63 7.77 -4.69
N VAL A 136 0.63 9.08 -4.47
CA VAL A 136 1.50 10.02 -5.19
C VAL A 136 2.37 10.77 -4.18
N PHE A 137 3.58 11.14 -4.62
CA PHE A 137 4.58 11.84 -3.82
C PHE A 137 5.02 13.09 -4.58
N PRO A 138 4.25 14.19 -4.51
CA PRO A 138 4.65 15.44 -5.13
C PRO A 138 5.87 16.03 -4.41
N ARG A 139 6.84 16.49 -5.19
CA ARG A 139 7.88 17.41 -4.75
C ARG A 139 7.33 18.82 -4.76
N TYR A 140 7.84 19.65 -3.86
CA TYR A 140 7.45 21.05 -3.76
C TYR A 140 8.69 21.92 -3.50
N SER A 141 8.66 23.17 -3.96
CA SER A 141 9.82 24.07 -3.90
C SER A 141 9.78 25.09 -2.75
N ALA A 142 8.83 24.96 -1.82
CA ALA A 142 8.66 25.90 -0.72
C ALA A 142 9.67 25.67 0.42
N ASN A 143 10.06 26.76 1.09
CA ASN A 143 10.99 26.73 2.23
C ASN A 143 10.30 26.38 3.56
N TYR A 144 9.46 25.35 3.55
CA TYR A 144 8.89 24.76 4.76
C TYR A 144 9.05 23.24 4.70
N THR A 145 9.10 22.62 5.86
CA THR A 145 9.13 21.17 5.99
C THR A 145 7.81 20.54 5.53
N SER A 146 7.85 19.25 5.20
CA SER A 146 6.68 18.46 4.83
C SER A 146 5.60 18.46 5.91
N ALA A 147 6.01 18.43 7.17
CA ALA A 147 5.11 18.50 8.32
C ALA A 147 4.40 19.86 8.41
N GLU A 148 5.11 20.96 8.17
CA GLU A 148 4.52 22.30 8.11
C GLU A 148 3.60 22.45 6.90
N LEU A 149 3.94 21.86 5.76
CA LEU A 149 3.07 21.85 4.59
C LEU A 149 1.76 21.10 4.88
N GLY A 150 1.83 19.90 5.46
CA GLY A 150 0.66 19.10 5.80
C GLY A 150 -0.29 19.75 6.82
N THR A 151 0.24 20.62 7.69
CA THR A 151 -0.57 21.36 8.67
C THR A 151 -1.14 22.66 8.12
N LYS A 152 -0.45 23.32 7.19
CA LYS A 152 -0.89 24.58 6.56
C LYS A 152 -1.79 24.37 5.34
N ALA A 153 -1.63 23.26 4.60
CA ALA A 153 -2.43 22.94 3.42
C ALA A 153 -3.96 22.94 3.65
N PRO A 154 -4.52 22.40 4.76
CA PRO A 154 -5.96 22.47 4.99
C PRO A 154 -6.49 23.89 5.25
N ALA A 155 -5.62 24.89 5.50
CA ALA A 155 -6.01 26.30 5.64
C ALA A 155 -5.99 27.08 4.32
N LEU A 156 -5.64 26.44 3.20
CA LEU A 156 -5.62 27.06 1.86
C LEU A 156 -6.89 26.75 1.04
N ASP A 157 -7.87 26.05 1.61
CA ASP A 157 -9.03 25.54 0.90
C ASP A 157 -10.34 25.89 1.60
N ASP A 158 -10.74 27.17 1.52
CA ASP A 158 -12.09 27.62 1.90
C ASP A 158 -13.09 27.49 0.74
N ASN A 159 -12.69 27.01 -0.45
CA ASN A 159 -13.56 27.13 -1.64
C ASN A 159 -13.47 26.08 -2.76
N GLN A 160 -12.77 24.93 -2.64
CA GLN A 160 -12.91 23.86 -3.65
C GLN A 160 -12.96 22.47 -3.02
N GLU A 161 -13.92 21.64 -3.45
CA GLU A 161 -13.97 20.21 -3.15
C GLU A 161 -12.76 19.48 -3.78
N SER A 162 -11.60 19.56 -3.12
CA SER A 162 -10.42 18.79 -3.51
C SER A 162 -10.46 17.42 -2.84
N PRO A 163 -10.26 16.30 -3.57
CA PRO A 163 -10.16 14.98 -2.97
C PRO A 163 -8.98 14.98 -2.00
N ALA A 164 -9.30 14.84 -0.71
CA ALA A 164 -8.42 15.02 0.44
C ALA A 164 -6.97 14.57 0.20
N LEU A 165 -6.09 15.55 -0.09
CA LEU A 165 -4.64 15.37 -0.12
C LEU A 165 -4.15 15.31 1.33
N ILE A 166 -4.40 14.20 2.04
CA ILE A 166 -3.86 14.00 3.38
C ILE A 166 -2.39 13.61 3.24
N CYS A 167 -1.49 14.60 3.32
CA CYS A 167 -0.05 14.37 3.47
C CYS A 167 0.23 14.04 4.95
N SER A 168 0.37 12.75 5.31
CA SER A 168 0.59 12.34 6.70
C SER A 168 2.07 12.14 7.04
N ALA A 169 2.47 12.67 8.20
CA ALA A 169 3.80 12.74 8.79
C ALA A 169 4.45 11.38 9.16
N GLN A 170 4.90 10.60 8.18
CA GLN A 170 5.77 9.42 8.40
C GLN A 170 7.19 9.60 7.84
N GLY A 171 7.67 10.84 7.74
CA GLY A 171 9.01 11.14 7.19
C GLY A 171 9.12 10.98 5.67
N VAL A 172 7.99 10.72 4.98
CA VAL A 172 7.87 10.71 3.51
C VAL A 172 6.48 11.29 3.17
N ASP A 173 6.43 12.26 2.27
CA ASP A 173 5.23 13.02 1.87
C ASP A 173 4.17 12.16 1.16
N ARG A 174 3.28 11.50 1.91
CA ARG A 174 2.30 10.55 1.37
C ARG A 174 0.96 11.19 1.05
N ALA A 175 0.55 11.31 -0.21
CA ALA A 175 -0.85 11.53 -0.57
C ALA A 175 -1.53 10.22 -1.00
N HIS A 176 -2.68 9.89 -0.39
CA HIS A 176 -3.42 8.66 -0.69
C HIS A 176 -4.42 8.88 -1.83
N LEU A 177 -4.39 8.02 -2.84
CA LEU A 177 -5.45 7.94 -3.85
C LEU A 177 -6.61 7.12 -3.28
N ARG A 178 -7.82 7.70 -3.24
CA ARG A 178 -9.05 7.01 -2.82
C ARG A 178 -10.04 6.95 -3.97
N HIS A 179 -10.69 5.81 -4.14
CA HIS A 179 -11.76 5.63 -5.12
C HIS A 179 -13.01 6.43 -4.74
N PRO A 180 -13.69 7.09 -5.70
CA PRO A 180 -14.84 7.94 -5.43
C PRO A 180 -16.03 7.21 -4.77
N GLU A 181 -16.25 5.92 -5.04
CA GLU A 181 -17.37 5.18 -4.41
C GLU A 181 -17.19 4.88 -2.91
N ARG A 182 -16.02 5.16 -2.31
CA ARG A 182 -15.85 5.06 -0.85
C ARG A 182 -16.34 6.30 -0.09
N THR A 183 -16.86 7.34 -0.77
CA THR A 183 -17.40 8.55 -0.14
C THR A 183 -18.93 8.60 -0.05
N THR A 184 -19.66 7.57 -0.49
CA THR A 184 -21.09 7.47 -0.18
C THR A 184 -21.21 7.23 1.33
N LYS A 185 -21.62 8.26 2.07
CA LYS A 185 -22.19 8.13 3.42
C LYS A 185 -23.12 6.93 3.41
N CYS A 186 -23.02 6.04 4.40
CA CYS A 186 -24.09 5.08 4.71
C CYS A 186 -25.38 5.89 4.93
N SER A 187 -26.17 6.07 3.88
CA SER A 187 -27.54 6.53 3.98
C SER A 187 -28.36 5.34 4.45
N SER A 188 -28.69 5.36 5.74
CA SER A 188 -29.85 4.71 6.37
C SER A 188 -30.25 3.33 5.82
N VAL A 189 -29.82 2.27 6.50
CA VAL A 189 -30.54 0.99 6.47
C VAL A 189 -31.76 1.15 7.39
N PRO A 190 -33.01 1.01 6.91
CA PRO A 190 -34.18 0.99 7.78
C PRO A 190 -34.18 -0.27 8.67
N PRO A 191 -34.89 -0.25 9.81
CA PRO A 191 -34.76 -1.25 10.88
C PRO A 191 -35.07 -2.68 10.46
#